data_AF-M2REH8-F1
#
_entry.id   AF-M2REH8-F1
#
_cell.length_a   1.000
_cell.length_b   1.000
_cell.length_c   1.000
_cell.angle_alpha   90.00
_cell.angle_beta   90.00
_cell.angle_gamma   90.00
#
_symmetry.space_group_name_H-M   'P 1'
#
loop_
_entity.id
_entity.type
_entity.pdbx_description
1 polymer ?
#
loop_
_entity_poly.entity_id
_entity_poly.type
_entity_poly.pdbx_seq_one_letter_code
_entity_poly.pdbx_strand_id
1 'polypeptide(L)'
;MGRKSKYPDDEARRVARKLQKARYNQKEQARSFRREQNHRAYLRHKAQASSPFLAWNPPTLPTMLLEMACEYFIIQEGSDGDTVNTHLGIWGTPYAICLPAKHAMKSMREDPQWMEKLNFDQWGRMIAAGLERVRIAEEQDDAKLASAIEVELEDRLDRWRDDWKHMGQHEVNTSVVKVALRWGAKIIAALYKDLEVCRGEDSYCDAYKKGLLAWQNLNWLRIEALETVLAVWIE
;
A
#
# COMPACT_ATOMS: atom_id res chain seq x y z
N MET A 1 -37.19 1.70 38.74
CA MET A 1 -37.41 2.74 37.71
C MET A 1 -37.17 2.15 36.32
N GLY A 2 -38.23 1.82 35.58
CA GLY A 2 -38.09 1.20 34.25
C GLY A 2 -37.63 2.21 33.19
N ARG A 3 -36.59 1.88 32.42
CA ARG A 3 -36.16 2.68 31.26
C ARG A 3 -37.29 2.70 30.22
N LYS A 4 -37.91 3.86 30.02
CA LYS A 4 -38.86 4.06 28.92
C LYS A 4 -38.16 3.80 27.58
N SER A 5 -38.83 3.07 26.69
CA SER A 5 -38.34 2.87 25.32
C SER A 5 -38.12 4.22 24.64
N LYS A 6 -36.97 4.38 23.98
CA LYS A 6 -36.60 5.59 23.23
C LYS A 6 -37.60 5.91 22.10
N TYR A 7 -38.32 4.90 21.61
CA TYR A 7 -39.35 5.05 20.59
C TYR A 7 -40.66 4.42 21.07
N PRO A 8 -41.80 5.05 20.81
CA PRO A 8 -43.11 4.59 21.28
C PRO A 8 -43.53 3.25 20.63
N ASP A 9 -43.12 3.01 19.38
CA ASP A 9 -43.37 1.78 18.64
C ASP A 9 -42.24 1.51 17.62
N ASP A 10 -42.30 0.35 16.94
CA ASP A 10 -41.31 -0.04 15.94
C ASP A 10 -41.41 0.76 14.63
N GLU A 11 -42.58 1.34 14.34
CA GLU A 11 -42.78 2.19 13.17
C GLU A 11 -42.05 3.52 13.33
N ALA A 12 -42.20 4.18 14.49
CA ALA A 12 -41.46 5.36 14.91
C ALA A 12 -39.95 5.09 14.93
N ARG A 13 -39.51 3.89 15.34
CA ARG A 13 -38.11 3.46 15.26
C ARG A 13 -37.61 3.36 13.82
N ARG A 14 -38.42 2.81 12.90
CA ARG A 14 -38.10 2.71 11.46
C ARG A 14 -38.04 4.09 10.82
N VAL A 15 -39.00 4.96 11.08
CA VAL A 15 -39.06 6.33 10.57
C VAL A 15 -37.87 7.15 11.10
N ALA A 16 -37.56 7.06 12.39
CA ALA A 16 -36.39 7.72 12.98
C ALA A 16 -35.07 7.23 12.37
N ARG A 17 -34.90 5.92 12.16
CA ARG A 17 -33.73 5.37 11.45
C ARG A 17 -33.65 5.87 10.00
N LYS A 18 -34.78 5.96 9.29
CA LYS A 18 -34.84 6.47 7.91
C LYS A 18 -34.49 7.95 7.84
N LEU A 19 -35.00 8.77 8.76
CA LEU A 19 -34.66 10.20 8.90
C LEU A 19 -33.20 10.41 9.30
N GLN A 20 -32.68 9.64 10.24
CA GLN A 20 -31.28 9.71 10.66
C GLN A 20 -30.34 9.30 9.52
N LYS A 21 -30.68 8.24 8.77
CA LYS A 21 -29.96 7.83 7.56
C LYS A 21 -30.05 8.90 6.47
N ALA A 22 -31.20 9.54 6.27
CA ALA A 22 -31.36 10.63 5.32
C ALA A 22 -30.52 11.87 5.70
N ARG A 23 -30.53 12.27 6.98
CA ARG A 23 -29.69 13.36 7.51
C ARG A 23 -28.21 13.03 7.40
N TYR A 24 -27.80 11.81 7.76
CA TYR A 24 -26.44 11.34 7.53
C TYR A 24 -26.09 11.41 6.04
N ASN A 25 -27.01 11.01 5.17
CA ASN A 25 -26.76 11.01 3.73
C ASN A 25 -26.65 12.39 3.08
N GLN A 26 -27.25 13.42 3.71
CA GLN A 26 -27.16 14.82 3.28
C GLN A 26 -25.86 15.48 3.74
N LYS A 27 -25.19 14.98 4.79
CA LYS A 27 -23.91 15.52 5.24
C LYS A 27 -22.85 15.32 4.16
N GLU A 28 -22.18 16.40 3.80
CA GLU A 28 -21.12 16.43 2.79
C GLU A 28 -19.98 15.46 3.13
N GLN A 29 -19.62 15.36 4.40
CA GLN A 29 -18.64 14.38 4.93
C GLN A 29 -19.06 12.92 4.70
N ALA A 30 -20.35 12.60 4.77
CA ALA A 30 -20.84 11.24 4.51
C ALA A 30 -20.95 10.94 3.02
N ARG A 31 -21.04 11.97 2.17
CA ARG A 31 -20.96 11.83 0.71
C ARG A 31 -19.52 11.64 0.26
N SER A 32 -18.58 12.41 0.80
CA SER A 32 -17.14 12.23 0.53
C SER A 32 -16.66 10.85 1.00
N PHE A 33 -17.02 10.43 2.22
CA PHE A 33 -16.65 9.11 2.73
C PHE A 33 -17.19 7.97 1.86
N ARG A 34 -18.44 8.05 1.39
CA ARG A 34 -19.02 7.04 0.48
C ARG A 34 -18.42 7.08 -0.91
N ARG A 35 -18.09 8.27 -1.44
CA ARG A 35 -17.36 8.41 -2.70
C ARG A 35 -16.00 7.75 -2.59
N GLU A 36 -15.27 8.01 -1.51
CA GLU A 36 -13.96 7.40 -1.26
C GLU A 36 -14.07 5.88 -1.09
N GLN A 37 -15.05 5.40 -0.34
CA GLN A 37 -15.31 3.97 -0.17
C GLN A 37 -15.66 3.29 -1.50
N ASN A 38 -16.57 3.88 -2.29
CA ASN A 38 -16.96 3.37 -3.60
C ASN A 38 -15.79 3.41 -4.59
N HIS A 39 -14.99 4.46 -4.57
CA HIS A 39 -13.80 4.60 -5.39
C HIS A 39 -12.76 3.52 -5.04
N ARG A 40 -12.49 3.28 -3.74
CA ARG A 40 -11.63 2.18 -3.29
C ARG A 40 -12.17 0.82 -3.70
N ALA A 41 -13.48 0.59 -3.58
CA ALA A 41 -14.11 -0.66 -3.98
C ALA A 41 -14.01 -0.88 -5.50
N TYR A 42 -14.27 0.15 -6.29
CA TYR A 42 -14.13 0.14 -7.74
C TYR A 42 -12.69 -0.18 -8.16
N LEU A 43 -11.71 0.49 -7.56
CA LEU A 43 -10.30 0.25 -7.85
C LEU A 43 -9.86 -1.16 -7.45
N ARG A 44 -10.31 -1.68 -6.31
CA ARG A 44 -10.08 -3.10 -5.94
C ARG A 44 -10.65 -4.08 -6.97
N HIS A 45 -11.84 -3.82 -7.50
CA HIS A 45 -12.43 -4.64 -8.56
C HIS A 45 -11.65 -4.58 -9.87
N LYS A 46 -11.00 -3.45 -10.15
CA LYS A 46 -10.20 -3.25 -11.37
C LYS A 46 -8.76 -3.72 -11.23
N ALA A 47 -8.27 -3.91 -10.02
CA ALA A 47 -6.90 -4.38 -9.79
C ALA A 47 -6.71 -5.73 -10.47
N GLN A 48 -5.61 -5.89 -11.20
CA GLN A 48 -5.34 -7.09 -11.99
C GLN A 48 -5.23 -8.35 -11.11
N ALA A 49 -4.85 -8.18 -9.84
CA ALA A 49 -4.72 -9.26 -8.87
C ALA A 49 -5.22 -8.83 -7.48
N SER A 50 -5.72 -9.81 -6.71
CA SER A 50 -5.90 -9.64 -5.27
C SER A 50 -4.53 -9.49 -4.61
N SER A 51 -4.44 -8.67 -3.57
CA SER A 51 -3.18 -8.52 -2.83
C SER A 51 -2.68 -9.88 -2.34
N PRO A 52 -1.38 -10.21 -2.49
CA PRO A 52 -0.82 -11.46 -2.01
C PRO A 52 -0.87 -11.58 -0.48
N PHE A 53 -1.24 -10.50 0.21
CA PHE A 53 -1.29 -10.41 1.67
C PHE A 53 -2.73 -10.51 2.23
N LEU A 54 -3.77 -10.53 1.39
CA LEU A 54 -5.17 -10.33 1.82
C LEU A 54 -5.68 -11.40 2.80
N ALA A 55 -5.30 -12.66 2.61
CA ALA A 55 -5.70 -13.80 3.45
C ALA A 55 -4.55 -14.28 4.35
N TRP A 56 -3.48 -13.50 4.46
CA TRP A 56 -2.25 -13.88 5.15
C TRP A 56 -2.13 -13.09 6.46
N ASN A 57 -1.91 -13.81 7.56
CA ASN A 57 -1.92 -13.23 8.91
C ASN A 57 -0.77 -13.79 9.75
N PRO A 58 0.49 -13.37 9.49
CA PRO A 58 1.64 -13.81 10.28
C PRO A 58 1.54 -13.24 11.71
N PRO A 59 1.88 -14.04 12.74
CA PRO A 59 1.71 -13.63 14.15
C PRO A 59 2.68 -12.51 14.59
N THR A 60 3.74 -12.27 13.84
CA THR A 60 4.85 -11.38 14.20
C THR A 60 4.72 -9.97 13.60
N LEU A 61 3.92 -9.80 12.53
CA LEU A 61 3.74 -8.51 11.89
C LEU A 61 2.57 -7.71 12.49
N PRO A 62 2.73 -6.39 12.71
CA PRO A 62 1.63 -5.54 13.18
C PRO A 62 0.46 -5.54 12.19
N THR A 63 -0.77 -5.59 12.70
CA THR A 63 -1.99 -5.54 11.86
C THR A 63 -2.02 -4.31 10.94
N MET A 64 -1.65 -3.14 11.44
CA MET A 64 -1.60 -1.91 10.62
C MET A 64 -0.61 -2.00 9.46
N LEU A 65 0.51 -2.70 9.64
CA LEU A 65 1.48 -2.94 8.58
C LEU A 65 0.84 -3.80 7.49
N LEU A 66 0.19 -4.90 7.87
CA LEU A 66 -0.49 -5.78 6.92
C LEU A 66 -1.63 -5.07 6.18
N GLU A 67 -2.42 -4.25 6.88
CA GLU A 67 -3.46 -3.43 6.25
C GLU A 67 -2.88 -2.51 5.16
N MET A 68 -1.76 -1.84 5.44
CA MET A 68 -1.05 -1.00 4.46
C MET A 68 -0.43 -1.81 3.32
N ALA A 69 0.13 -2.97 3.62
CA ALA A 69 0.68 -3.88 2.61
C ALA A 69 -0.42 -4.34 1.63
N CYS A 70 -1.65 -4.53 2.11
CA CYS A 70 -2.81 -4.92 1.31
C CYS A 70 -3.36 -3.81 0.40
N GLU A 71 -3.09 -2.54 0.68
CA GLU A 71 -3.63 -1.43 -0.11
C GLU A 71 -3.14 -1.50 -1.57
N TYR A 72 -4.04 -1.32 -2.54
CA TYR A 72 -3.64 -1.21 -3.94
C TYR A 72 -2.90 0.10 -4.16
N PHE A 73 -2.11 0.16 -5.23
CA PHE A 73 -1.48 1.39 -5.68
C PHE A 73 -1.72 1.58 -7.17
N ILE A 74 -1.75 2.84 -7.59
CA ILE A 74 -1.90 3.23 -8.98
C ILE A 74 -0.51 3.66 -9.46
N ILE A 75 -0.13 3.20 -10.65
CA ILE A 75 1.13 3.54 -11.30
C ILE A 75 0.87 4.29 -12.60
N GLN A 76 1.78 5.19 -12.91
CA GLN A 76 1.91 5.83 -14.21
C GLN A 76 3.38 5.92 -14.56
N GLU A 77 3.71 5.47 -15.77
CA GLU A 77 5.05 5.62 -16.33
C GLU A 77 5.39 7.11 -16.44
N GLY A 78 6.57 7.49 -15.93
CA GLY A 78 7.08 8.84 -16.09
C GLY A 78 7.50 9.09 -17.54
N SER A 79 7.32 10.31 -18.01
CA SER A 79 7.94 10.78 -19.26
C SER A 79 9.47 10.79 -19.13
N ASP A 80 10.19 10.35 -20.16
CA ASP A 80 11.64 10.49 -20.22
C ASP A 80 12.05 11.95 -19.96
N GLY A 81 12.80 12.19 -18.89
CA GLY A 81 13.27 13.52 -18.48
C GLY A 81 12.67 14.07 -17.18
N ASP A 82 11.56 13.52 -16.68
CA ASP A 82 10.97 13.89 -15.38
C ASP A 82 11.75 13.24 -14.22
N THR A 83 13.01 13.64 -14.03
CA THR A 83 13.83 13.23 -12.87
C THR A 83 13.48 14.04 -11.64
N VAL A 84 12.21 14.01 -11.23
CA VAL A 84 11.87 14.38 -9.86
C VAL A 84 12.53 13.34 -8.95
N ASN A 85 13.32 13.78 -7.98
CA ASN A 85 13.95 12.88 -7.03
C ASN A 85 12.87 12.15 -6.19
N THR A 86 12.53 10.93 -6.62
CA THR A 86 11.55 10.01 -6.03
C THR A 86 12.12 9.19 -4.88
N HIS A 87 13.36 9.46 -4.46
CA HIS A 87 14.03 8.66 -3.45
C HIS A 87 13.45 8.91 -2.05
N LEU A 88 12.63 7.97 -1.58
CA LEU A 88 12.01 8.02 -0.25
C LEU A 88 12.93 7.58 0.90
N GLY A 89 14.18 7.22 0.62
CA GLY A 89 15.13 6.73 1.65
C GLY A 89 14.90 5.29 2.11
N ILE A 90 13.70 4.75 1.89
CA ILE A 90 13.29 3.42 2.36
C ILE A 90 14.02 2.23 1.72
N TRP A 91 14.88 2.46 0.73
CA TRP A 91 15.64 1.40 0.04
C TRP A 91 17.10 1.28 0.50
N GLY A 92 17.67 2.33 1.09
CA GLY A 92 19.06 2.36 1.53
C GLY A 92 19.19 2.07 3.02
N THR A 93 20.35 1.55 3.44
CA THR A 93 20.73 1.41 4.85
C THR A 93 21.49 2.68 5.31
N PRO A 94 21.19 3.23 6.50
CA PRO A 94 20.09 2.85 7.39
C PRO A 94 18.73 3.17 6.76
N TYR A 95 17.76 2.25 6.91
CA TYR A 95 16.42 2.47 6.41
C TYR A 95 15.84 3.69 7.12
N ALA A 96 15.46 4.71 6.38
CA ALA A 96 14.86 5.92 6.94
C ALA A 96 14.02 6.62 5.89
N ILE A 97 12.91 7.22 6.29
CA ILE A 97 12.12 8.07 5.39
C ILE A 97 12.92 9.35 5.14
N CYS A 98 13.36 9.52 3.90
CA CYS A 98 13.98 10.74 3.42
C CYS A 98 12.93 11.56 2.67
N LEU A 99 12.67 12.78 3.16
CA LEU A 99 11.79 13.70 2.48
C LEU A 99 12.53 14.39 1.33
N PRO A 100 11.91 14.52 0.14
CA PRO A 100 12.48 15.30 -0.94
C PRO A 100 12.74 16.75 -0.50
N ALA A 101 13.73 17.38 -1.13
CA ALA A 101 14.02 18.79 -0.89
C ALA A 101 12.79 19.67 -1.19
N LYS A 102 12.68 20.83 -0.51
CA LYS A 102 11.50 21.72 -0.62
C LYS A 102 11.12 22.09 -2.06
N HIS A 103 12.10 22.29 -2.94
CA HIS A 103 11.85 22.60 -4.35
C HIS A 103 11.27 21.39 -5.11
N ALA A 104 11.80 20.19 -4.88
CA ALA A 104 11.26 18.96 -5.46
C ALA A 104 9.84 18.70 -4.97
N MET A 105 9.58 18.93 -3.68
CA MET A 105 8.23 18.86 -3.11
C MET A 105 7.25 19.85 -3.74
N LYS A 106 7.71 21.04 -4.12
CA LYS A 106 6.88 22.03 -4.81
C LYS A 106 6.52 21.51 -6.21
N SER A 107 7.51 21.07 -6.98
CA SER A 107 7.30 20.50 -8.31
C SER A 107 6.38 19.27 -8.28
N MET A 108 6.52 18.40 -7.28
CA MET A 108 5.61 17.26 -7.07
C MET A 108 4.17 17.73 -6.87
N ARG A 109 3.93 18.79 -6.08
CA ARG A 109 2.56 19.29 -5.85
C ARG A 109 1.94 19.94 -7.09
N GLU A 110 2.75 20.40 -8.03
CA GLU A 110 2.31 21.01 -9.28
C GLU A 110 1.92 19.95 -10.34
N ASP A 111 2.50 18.75 -10.27
CA ASP A 111 2.14 17.61 -11.12
C ASP A 111 0.96 16.83 -10.52
N PRO A 112 -0.24 16.81 -11.14
CA PRO A 112 -1.39 16.10 -10.59
C PRO A 112 -1.19 14.58 -10.41
N GLN A 113 -0.22 13.99 -11.10
CA GLN A 113 0.05 12.55 -11.17
C GLN A 113 1.33 12.15 -10.41
N TRP A 114 1.87 13.04 -9.58
CA TRP A 114 3.13 12.82 -8.88
C TRP A 114 3.11 11.57 -7.98
N MET A 115 1.95 11.22 -7.40
CA MET A 115 1.82 10.05 -6.53
C MET A 115 1.93 8.75 -7.34
N GLU A 116 1.34 8.71 -8.52
CA GLU A 116 1.34 7.56 -9.40
C GLU A 116 2.71 7.34 -10.05
N LYS A 117 3.40 8.43 -10.43
CA LYS A 117 4.81 8.37 -10.86
C LYS A 117 5.72 7.91 -9.72
N LEU A 118 5.51 8.41 -8.50
CA LEU A 118 6.25 7.97 -7.32
C LEU A 118 6.03 6.47 -7.05
N ASN A 119 4.78 5.99 -7.11
CA ASN A 119 4.48 4.56 -6.97
C ASN A 119 5.14 3.72 -8.06
N PHE A 120 5.20 4.21 -9.30
CA PHE A 120 5.88 3.52 -10.40
C PHE A 120 7.37 3.34 -10.11
N ASP A 121 8.06 4.39 -9.65
CA ASP A 121 9.48 4.29 -9.24
C ASP A 121 9.68 3.28 -8.09
N GLN A 122 8.86 3.37 -7.04
CA GLN A 122 8.96 2.43 -5.92
C GLN A 122 8.66 0.98 -6.32
N TRP A 123 7.72 0.79 -7.25
CA TRP A 123 7.44 -0.52 -7.83
C TRP A 123 8.64 -1.06 -8.61
N GLY A 124 9.26 -0.25 -9.47
CA GLY A 124 10.47 -0.63 -10.20
C GLY A 124 11.61 -1.04 -9.26
N ARG A 125 11.81 -0.31 -8.16
CA ARG A 125 12.81 -0.65 -7.13
C ARG A 125 12.49 -1.96 -6.42
N MET A 126 11.21 -2.25 -6.16
CA MET A 126 10.78 -3.54 -5.61
C MET A 126 11.12 -4.70 -6.55
N ILE A 127 10.83 -4.54 -7.85
CA ILE A 127 11.16 -5.56 -8.85
C ILE A 127 12.68 -5.76 -8.92
N ALA A 128 13.45 -4.68 -8.97
CA ALA A 128 14.92 -4.75 -8.99
C ALA A 128 15.48 -5.46 -7.74
N ALA A 129 14.98 -5.14 -6.55
CA ALA A 129 15.38 -5.81 -5.32
C ALA A 129 14.98 -7.29 -5.31
N GLY A 130 13.80 -7.64 -5.82
CA GLY A 130 13.35 -9.03 -5.96
C GLY A 130 14.24 -9.84 -6.91
N LEU A 131 14.59 -9.27 -8.07
CA LEU A 131 15.52 -9.87 -9.03
C LEU A 131 16.93 -10.04 -8.46
N GLU A 132 17.41 -9.08 -7.68
CA GLU A 132 18.70 -9.20 -6.99
C GLU A 132 18.69 -10.36 -5.99
N ARG A 133 17.59 -10.57 -5.25
CA ARG A 133 17.46 -11.75 -4.39
C ARG A 133 17.45 -13.06 -5.18
N VAL A 134 16.84 -13.08 -6.36
CA VAL A 134 16.90 -14.26 -7.26
C VAL A 134 18.36 -14.53 -7.65
N ARG A 135 19.09 -13.51 -8.09
CA ARG A 135 20.53 -13.63 -8.41
C ARG A 135 21.33 -14.17 -7.22
N ILE A 136 21.07 -13.67 -6.02
CA ILE A 136 21.73 -14.15 -4.79
C ILE A 136 21.37 -15.62 -4.51
N ALA A 137 20.10 -16.02 -4.68
CA ALA A 137 19.70 -17.43 -4.52
C ALA A 137 20.31 -18.36 -5.57
N GLU A 138 20.57 -17.86 -6.79
CA GLU A 138 21.25 -18.64 -7.83
C GLU A 138 22.75 -18.83 -7.54
N GLU A 139 23.39 -17.81 -6.95
CA GLU A 139 24.82 -17.82 -6.63
C GLU A 139 25.13 -18.46 -5.27
N GLN A 140 24.18 -18.42 -4.36
CA GLN A 140 24.30 -18.87 -2.98
C GLN A 140 23.28 -19.99 -2.70
N ASP A 141 23.14 -20.34 -1.44
CA ASP A 141 22.11 -21.28 -0.98
C ASP A 141 20.97 -20.48 -0.33
N ASP A 142 19.75 -21.02 -0.38
CA ASP A 142 18.54 -20.40 0.15
C ASP A 142 18.67 -20.09 1.66
N ALA A 143 19.46 -20.89 2.39
CA ALA A 143 19.77 -20.64 3.79
C ALA A 143 20.54 -19.32 4.03
N LYS A 144 21.46 -18.95 3.12
CA LYS A 144 22.18 -17.68 3.22
C LYS A 144 21.28 -16.50 2.87
N LEU A 145 20.45 -16.66 1.83
CA LEU A 145 19.45 -15.66 1.49
C LEU A 145 18.46 -15.44 2.64
N ALA A 146 17.97 -16.52 3.26
CA ALA A 146 17.09 -16.47 4.43
C ALA A 146 17.71 -15.67 5.58
N SER A 147 18.98 -15.94 5.91
CA SER A 147 19.68 -15.20 6.97
C SER A 147 19.85 -13.72 6.64
N ALA A 148 20.15 -13.37 5.39
CA ALA A 148 20.23 -11.98 4.95
C ALA A 148 18.86 -11.27 5.03
N ILE A 149 17.80 -11.96 4.62
CA ILE A 149 16.42 -11.47 4.70
C ILE A 149 16.01 -11.23 6.16
N GLU A 150 16.36 -12.12 7.09
CA GLU A 150 16.04 -11.97 8.51
C GLU A 150 16.62 -10.68 9.10
N VAL A 151 17.90 -10.39 8.82
CA VAL A 151 18.57 -9.17 9.27
C VAL A 151 17.90 -7.93 8.66
N GLU A 152 17.67 -7.93 7.35
CA GLU A 152 16.99 -6.83 6.65
C GLU A 152 15.57 -6.61 7.20
N LEU A 153 14.84 -7.69 7.50
CA LEU A 153 13.47 -7.65 7.99
C LEU A 153 13.39 -7.03 9.39
N GLU A 154 14.29 -7.41 10.30
CA GLU A 154 14.36 -6.86 11.66
C GLU A 154 14.62 -5.35 11.62
N ASP A 155 15.68 -4.92 10.92
CA ASP A 155 16.05 -3.52 10.79
C ASP A 155 14.92 -2.66 10.19
N ARG A 156 14.28 -3.16 9.12
CA ARG A 156 13.17 -2.47 8.47
C ARG A 156 11.94 -2.40 9.37
N LEU A 157 11.62 -3.47 10.08
CA LEU A 157 10.45 -3.51 10.94
C LEU A 157 10.57 -2.54 12.10
N ASP A 158 11.74 -2.48 12.73
CA ASP A 158 12.00 -1.55 13.82
C ASP A 158 11.98 -0.10 13.34
N ARG A 159 12.59 0.18 12.19
CA ARG A 159 12.48 1.51 11.58
C ARG A 159 11.04 1.87 11.27
N TRP A 160 10.30 0.97 10.63
CA TRP A 160 8.92 1.24 10.22
C TRP A 160 8.03 1.52 11.44
N ARG A 161 8.22 0.81 12.55
CA ARG A 161 7.52 1.07 13.82
C ARG A 161 7.85 2.45 14.37
N ASP A 162 9.11 2.87 14.28
CA ASP A 162 9.55 4.20 14.69
C ASP A 162 8.90 5.30 13.83
N ASP A 163 8.99 5.18 12.50
CA ASP A 163 8.38 6.12 11.56
C ASP A 163 6.86 6.19 11.72
N TRP A 164 6.20 5.05 12.00
CA TRP A 164 4.76 5.00 12.25
C TRP A 164 4.34 5.79 13.49
N LYS A 165 5.08 5.64 14.60
CA LYS A 165 4.81 6.38 15.85
C LYS A 165 4.98 7.89 15.66
N HIS A 166 5.92 8.29 14.82
CA HIS A 166 6.26 9.69 14.58
C HIS A 166 5.54 10.30 13.36
N MET A 167 4.68 9.56 12.67
CA MET A 167 3.96 10.03 11.48
C MET A 167 3.21 11.36 11.72
N GLY A 168 2.65 11.55 12.92
CA GLY A 168 1.92 12.77 13.29
C GLY A 168 2.77 14.04 13.37
N GLN A 169 4.10 13.93 13.40
CA GLN A 169 5.02 15.06 13.49
C GLN A 169 5.28 15.72 12.14
N HIS A 170 4.83 15.12 11.03
CA HIS A 170 5.09 15.59 9.67
C HIS A 170 3.92 16.37 9.06
N GLU A 171 3.44 17.42 9.73
CA GLU A 171 2.23 18.19 9.33
C GLU A 171 2.25 18.67 7.85
N VAL A 172 3.42 19.02 7.33
CA VAL A 172 3.55 19.58 5.97
C VAL A 172 3.64 18.50 4.89
N ASN A 173 4.09 17.27 5.23
CA ASN A 173 4.47 16.23 4.25
C ASN A 173 3.78 14.88 4.49
N THR A 174 2.63 14.89 5.15
CA THR A 174 1.87 13.69 5.53
C THR A 174 1.64 12.74 4.35
N SER A 175 1.40 13.24 3.13
CA SER A 175 1.16 12.38 1.97
C SER A 175 2.38 11.59 1.53
N VAL A 176 3.57 12.21 1.47
CA VAL A 176 4.82 11.52 1.08
C VAL A 176 5.22 10.51 2.15
N VAL A 177 5.11 10.89 3.44
CA VAL A 177 5.38 9.98 4.56
C VAL A 177 4.43 8.77 4.52
N LYS A 178 3.14 8.99 4.23
CA LYS A 178 2.17 7.89 4.07
C LYS A 178 2.54 6.96 2.91
N VAL A 179 2.97 7.50 1.77
CA VAL A 179 3.43 6.67 0.64
C VAL A 179 4.67 5.86 1.04
N ALA A 180 5.64 6.49 1.71
CA ALA A 180 6.83 5.80 2.19
C ALA A 180 6.50 4.68 3.20
N LEU A 181 5.60 4.93 4.15
CA LEU A 181 5.12 3.92 5.11
C LEU A 181 4.39 2.76 4.42
N ARG A 182 3.55 3.04 3.42
CA ARG A 182 2.87 2.01 2.64
C ARG A 182 3.84 1.14 1.87
N TRP A 183 4.81 1.73 1.20
CA TRP A 183 5.85 0.97 0.50
C TRP A 183 6.74 0.20 1.46
N GLY A 184 7.13 0.79 2.58
CA GLY A 184 7.84 0.09 3.66
C GLY A 184 7.07 -1.14 4.15
N ALA A 185 5.76 -1.02 4.34
CA ALA A 185 4.91 -2.15 4.72
C ALA A 185 4.88 -3.25 3.65
N LYS A 186 4.79 -2.89 2.36
CA LYS A 186 4.85 -3.87 1.25
C LYS A 186 6.20 -4.57 1.17
N ILE A 187 7.29 -3.84 1.37
CA ILE A 187 8.65 -4.42 1.37
C ILE A 187 8.80 -5.41 2.51
N ILE A 188 8.42 -5.04 3.73
CA ILE A 188 8.48 -5.91 4.91
C ILE A 188 7.60 -7.16 4.71
N ALA A 189 6.37 -6.98 4.23
CA ALA A 189 5.46 -8.10 3.96
C ALA A 189 5.98 -9.04 2.86
N ALA A 190 6.57 -8.49 1.79
CA ALA A 190 7.18 -9.28 0.72
C ALA A 190 8.41 -10.05 1.24
N LEU A 191 9.31 -9.40 1.97
CA LEU A 191 10.48 -10.03 2.60
C LEU A 191 10.10 -11.19 3.51
N TYR A 192 9.04 -11.02 4.29
CA TYR A 192 8.57 -12.09 5.16
C TYR A 192 8.08 -13.30 4.34
N LYS A 193 7.34 -13.07 3.25
CA LYS A 193 6.93 -14.16 2.35
C LYS A 193 8.11 -14.80 1.63
N ASP A 194 9.09 -14.00 1.21
CA ASP A 194 10.34 -14.49 0.64
C ASP A 194 11.06 -15.41 1.66
N LEU A 195 11.07 -15.05 2.95
CA LEU A 195 11.60 -15.88 4.03
C LEU A 195 10.81 -17.19 4.24
N GLU A 196 9.48 -17.14 4.15
CA GLU A 196 8.63 -18.35 4.20
C GLU A 196 8.97 -19.31 3.06
N VAL A 197 9.25 -18.79 1.86
CA VAL A 197 9.70 -19.59 0.71
C VAL A 197 11.08 -20.18 0.97
N CYS A 198 12.07 -19.37 1.37
CA CYS A 198 13.43 -19.87 1.60
C CYS A 198 13.51 -20.96 2.69
N ARG A 199 12.56 -20.98 3.64
CA ARG A 199 12.45 -22.00 4.70
C ARG A 199 11.48 -23.14 4.36
N GLY A 200 10.79 -23.03 3.23
CA GLY A 200 9.76 -23.97 2.79
C GLY A 200 10.35 -25.15 2.02
N GLU A 201 9.47 -25.86 1.32
CA GLU A 201 9.86 -27.00 0.47
C GLU A 201 10.32 -26.58 -0.93
N ASP A 202 9.81 -25.45 -1.43
CA ASP A 202 10.19 -24.90 -2.73
C ASP A 202 11.46 -24.05 -2.60
N SER A 203 12.42 -24.24 -3.52
CA SER A 203 13.56 -23.33 -3.61
C SER A 203 13.10 -21.91 -4.02
N TYR A 204 13.84 -20.89 -3.61
CA TYR A 204 13.50 -19.50 -3.94
C TYR A 204 13.45 -19.27 -5.46
N CYS A 205 14.38 -19.88 -6.19
CA CYS A 205 14.45 -19.82 -7.66
C CYS A 205 13.26 -20.52 -8.34
N ASP A 206 12.79 -21.64 -7.80
CA ASP A 206 11.63 -22.34 -8.36
C ASP A 206 10.33 -21.57 -8.09
N ALA A 207 10.20 -20.98 -6.90
CA ALA A 207 9.09 -20.08 -6.58
C ALA A 207 9.03 -18.87 -7.53
N TYR A 208 10.19 -18.29 -7.86
CA TYR A 208 10.30 -17.22 -8.87
C TYR A 208 9.80 -17.66 -10.25
N LYS A 209 10.26 -18.82 -10.74
CA LYS A 209 9.85 -19.36 -12.05
C LYS A 209 8.35 -19.68 -12.12
N LYS A 210 7.78 -20.13 -11.00
CA LYS A 210 6.34 -20.40 -10.86
C LYS A 210 5.51 -19.13 -10.67
N GLY A 211 6.13 -17.96 -10.50
CA GLY A 211 5.44 -16.70 -10.25
C GLY A 211 4.79 -16.64 -8.86
N LEU A 212 5.36 -17.31 -7.86
CA LEU A 212 4.79 -17.42 -6.51
C LEU A 212 5.28 -16.33 -5.55
N LEU A 213 6.32 -15.57 -5.91
CA LEU A 213 6.86 -14.56 -5.02
C LEU A 213 5.91 -13.37 -4.89
N ALA A 214 5.80 -12.82 -3.68
CA ALA A 214 4.83 -11.78 -3.37
C ALA A 214 5.05 -10.52 -4.21
N TRP A 215 6.32 -10.16 -4.45
CA TRP A 215 6.69 -8.98 -5.24
C TRP A 215 6.31 -9.10 -6.73
N GLN A 216 6.16 -10.33 -7.26
CA GLN A 216 5.69 -10.56 -8.64
C GLN A 216 4.18 -10.32 -8.79
N ASN A 217 3.43 -10.36 -7.69
CA ASN A 217 1.97 -10.39 -7.68
C ASN A 217 1.35 -9.23 -6.88
N LEU A 218 2.09 -8.14 -6.69
CA LEU A 218 1.56 -6.96 -5.99
C LEU A 218 0.31 -6.41 -6.69
N ASN A 219 -0.64 -5.91 -5.92
CA ASN A 219 -1.91 -5.40 -6.43
C ASN A 219 -1.78 -3.95 -6.91
N TRP A 220 -1.55 -3.77 -8.21
CA TRP A 220 -1.41 -2.45 -8.85
C TRP A 220 -2.40 -2.22 -10.00
N LEU A 221 -2.50 -0.95 -10.42
CA LEU A 221 -3.37 -0.45 -11.48
C LEU A 221 -2.61 0.52 -12.39
N ARG A 222 -2.65 0.33 -13.71
CA ARG A 222 -2.15 1.32 -14.69
C ARG A 222 -3.20 2.41 -14.92
N ILE A 223 -2.81 3.69 -14.91
CA ILE A 223 -3.74 4.81 -15.16
C ILE A 223 -4.49 4.67 -16.49
N GLU A 224 -3.83 4.20 -17.56
CA GLU A 224 -4.46 3.99 -18.87
C GLU A 224 -5.70 3.06 -18.79
N ALA A 225 -5.74 2.13 -17.83
CA ALA A 225 -6.90 1.27 -17.61
C ALA A 225 -8.11 1.98 -16.97
N LEU A 226 -7.93 3.20 -16.45
CA LEU A 226 -8.97 4.03 -15.82
C LEU A 226 -9.55 5.06 -16.79
N GLU A 227 -8.75 5.60 -17.71
CA GLU A 227 -9.17 6.61 -18.70
C GLU A 227 -10.16 6.05 -19.74
N THR A 228 -9.98 4.81 -20.18
CA THR A 228 -10.88 4.13 -21.13
C THR A 228 -12.30 3.94 -20.58
N VAL A 229 -12.50 4.05 -19.26
CA VAL A 229 -13.80 3.83 -18.61
C VAL A 229 -14.49 5.15 -18.25
N LEU A 230 -13.74 6.21 -17.94
CA LEU A 230 -14.36 7.53 -17.65
C LEU A 230 -14.99 8.15 -18.90
N ALA A 231 -14.50 7.84 -20.10
CA ALA A 231 -15.15 8.22 -21.35
C ALA A 231 -16.55 7.60 -21.54
N VAL A 232 -16.84 6.46 -20.89
CA VAL A 232 -18.14 5.75 -21.00
C VAL A 232 -19.17 6.26 -19.97
N TRP A 233 -18.77 7.07 -18.99
CA TRP A 233 -19.65 7.57 -17.92
C TRP A 233 -19.93 9.08 -18.01
N ILE A 234 -19.42 9.75 -19.04
CA ILE A 234 -19.66 11.18 -19.32
C ILE A 234 -20.60 11.37 -20.54
N GLU A 235 -20.99 10.30 -21.22
CA GLU A 235 -22.15 10.26 -22.14
C GLU A 235 -23.39 9.65 -21.44
#